data_AF-A0AAV8YS56-F1
#
_entry.id   AF-A0AAV8YS56-F1
#
_cell.length_a   1.000
_cell.length_b   1.000
_cell.length_c   1.000
_cell.angle_alpha   90.00
_cell.angle_beta   90.00
_cell.angle_gamma   90.00
#
_symmetry.space_group_name_H-M   'P 1'
#
loop_
_entity.id
_entity.type
_entity.pdbx_description
1 polymer ?
#
loop_
_entity_poly.entity_id
_entity_poly.type
_entity_poly.pdbx_seq_one_letter_code
_entity_poly.pdbx_strand_id
1 'polypeptide(L)'
;CCATMGRRGPFRWGLALAVVLVAQHTLAGDVRLYLEDTTQFNIFFFPASQHFKYAEGTTYKYNYEGKIDITLSSAEGQVTSTDIKAVVLLTQQAECNLVLRLQNVQVLGANGKKYGHIPDVEKPIRLNFHDGHIEDSICVEPGDSQNSINIKRAIASLFQANLKNSYETDVFGVCPTETAQHKEGNVLVIQKSRNLNKCAYRETLRQDFFSTTFNLNSEIKSSPILNGDYNANLRVKNGILDQANVIENYLYTPFSVGKNGAKAQVVSKLQLTGTSKDNPKIQCNQPRSIIFEVPHPVIAPTSNVNTILNAVKEVVKTIDVVVGEQTAKEFFTLIKIVRASKKVDLLAVYNQVKSGVGFGDKQVAKKTYLDALLAAGNGETIEVAITLLKNNELNEIEKKLVYIGLSLALLGQRGLPYEAYLGIGNLAGRYCSQHSCQNVDAVNRLTQKFIQLLSDGKAADRNEENQIIYILKGLANFRYLSDAILQKIIAIAQDKKAPNRLRAAALETYLADPCKDKLRDSALNILQDIQQDSEVRIKAYLAVAQCPNAKVGNAVKALLEKEPSYQGKHKRIRNFRNIYCTRRAFRQPN
;
A
#
# COMPACT_ATOMS: atom_id res chain seq x y z
N CYS A 1 54.68 21.30 4.98
CA CYS A 1 55.25 20.37 5.97
C CYS A 1 54.80 18.97 5.56
N CYS A 2 55.63 18.11 4.95
CA CYS A 2 56.92 17.54 5.43
C CYS A 2 56.68 16.64 6.64
N ALA A 3 57.12 15.37 6.71
CA ALA A 3 58.09 14.56 5.94
C ALA A 3 57.46 13.18 5.56
N THR A 4 57.74 12.44 4.46
CA THR A 4 58.98 11.79 3.93
C THR A 4 59.60 10.76 4.91
N MET A 5 60.11 9.56 4.51
CA MET A 5 60.46 9.02 3.18
C MET A 5 60.72 7.49 3.16
N GLY A 6 60.39 6.78 2.05
CA GLY A 6 61.16 5.64 1.45
C GLY A 6 61.38 4.32 2.25
N ARG A 7 61.90 3.19 1.71
CA ARG A 7 62.10 2.55 0.36
C ARG A 7 62.04 1.00 0.63
N ARG A 8 61.83 0.03 -0.28
CA ARG A 8 62.50 -0.32 -1.57
C ARG A 8 61.69 -1.39 -2.36
N GLY A 9 61.86 -1.44 -3.69
CA GLY A 9 61.76 -2.65 -4.57
C GLY A 9 63.13 -2.87 -5.26
N PRO A 10 63.28 -3.35 -6.53
CA PRO A 10 62.35 -3.94 -7.54
C PRO A 10 62.40 -5.51 -7.48
N PHE A 11 62.14 -6.40 -8.47
CA PHE A 11 61.90 -6.44 -9.95
C PHE A 11 60.56 -7.20 -10.27
N ARG A 12 60.04 -7.56 -11.47
CA ARG A 12 60.44 -8.00 -12.85
C ARG A 12 61.10 -9.40 -12.94
N TRP A 13 60.87 -10.26 -13.95
CA TRP A 13 60.22 -10.17 -15.29
C TRP A 13 59.18 -11.33 -15.47
N GLY A 14 58.42 -11.51 -16.57
CA GLY A 14 58.43 -10.93 -17.93
C GLY A 14 57.08 -11.08 -18.69
N LEU A 15 57.11 -11.04 -20.04
CA LEU A 15 55.95 -10.75 -20.92
C LEU A 15 55.86 -11.71 -22.13
N ALA A 16 54.86 -11.51 -23.02
CA ALA A 16 54.68 -12.06 -24.39
C ALA A 16 53.93 -13.41 -24.52
N LEU A 17 53.16 -13.73 -25.59
CA LEU A 17 52.69 -12.94 -26.77
C LEU A 17 51.33 -13.50 -27.32
N ALA A 18 50.81 -12.95 -28.43
CA ALA A 18 49.66 -13.42 -29.23
C ALA A 18 49.98 -13.32 -30.76
N VAL A 19 48.98 -13.38 -31.67
CA VAL A 19 49.03 -13.28 -33.19
C VAL A 19 49.18 -14.65 -33.91
N VAL A 20 48.49 -15.05 -35.01
CA VAL A 20 47.18 -14.76 -35.71
C VAL A 20 46.96 -15.83 -36.82
N LEU A 21 45.73 -15.95 -37.39
CA LEU A 21 45.28 -16.50 -38.73
C LEU A 21 43.99 -17.36 -38.57
N VAL A 22 42.86 -17.28 -39.30
CA VAL A 22 42.35 -16.58 -40.53
C VAL A 22 42.30 -17.39 -41.84
N ALA A 23 41.11 -17.93 -42.15
CA ALA A 23 40.49 -18.18 -43.47
C ALA A 23 38.98 -18.47 -43.22
N GLN A 24 37.94 -17.77 -43.69
CA GLN A 24 37.48 -17.31 -45.03
C GLN A 24 36.56 -18.28 -45.81
N HIS A 25 35.29 -17.86 -45.93
CA HIS A 25 34.28 -18.10 -46.98
C HIS A 25 33.93 -19.51 -47.51
N THR A 26 32.67 -19.91 -47.26
CA THR A 26 31.64 -20.46 -48.18
C THR A 26 30.44 -20.88 -47.30
N LEU A 27 29.17 -20.88 -47.72
CA LEU A 27 28.45 -20.27 -48.84
C LEU A 27 27.00 -19.98 -48.34
N ALA A 28 26.27 -19.05 -48.96
CA ALA A 28 24.85 -18.83 -48.64
C ALA A 28 23.96 -19.64 -49.60
N GLY A 29 22.83 -20.16 -49.09
CA GLY A 29 21.82 -20.85 -49.91
C GLY A 29 20.65 -21.35 -49.09
N ASP A 30 19.44 -20.87 -49.39
CA ASP A 30 18.19 -21.35 -48.79
C ASP A 30 17.86 -22.76 -49.28
N VAL A 31 17.59 -23.68 -48.35
CA VAL A 31 16.96 -24.97 -48.65
C VAL A 31 15.80 -25.20 -47.68
N ARG A 32 14.58 -25.23 -48.22
CA ARG A 32 13.42 -25.78 -47.51
C ARG A 32 13.64 -27.27 -47.29
N LEU A 33 13.73 -27.70 -46.03
CA LEU A 33 13.55 -29.11 -45.69
C LEU A 33 12.09 -29.36 -45.34
N TYR A 34 11.48 -30.30 -46.06
CA TYR A 34 10.19 -30.86 -45.73
C TYR A 34 10.33 -31.84 -44.56
N LEU A 35 9.26 -32.01 -43.79
CA LEU A 35 9.18 -33.02 -42.73
C LEU A 35 8.83 -34.39 -43.33
N GLU A 36 9.64 -35.41 -43.05
CA GLU A 36 9.21 -36.81 -43.07
C GLU A 36 10.11 -37.69 -42.17
N ASP A 37 9.52 -38.77 -41.66
CA ASP A 37 10.09 -39.93 -40.95
C ASP A 37 11.05 -39.78 -39.74
N THR A 38 10.41 -39.69 -38.56
CA THR A 38 10.59 -40.63 -37.43
C THR A 38 12.00 -41.07 -37.01
N THR A 39 12.54 -40.44 -35.97
CA THR A 39 13.27 -41.14 -34.88
C THR A 39 12.89 -40.55 -33.51
N GLN A 40 12.64 -41.41 -32.51
CA GLN A 40 12.25 -40.96 -31.17
C GLN A 40 13.45 -40.50 -30.34
N PHE A 41 13.74 -39.20 -30.34
CA PHE A 41 14.53 -38.59 -29.27
C PHE A 41 13.69 -38.47 -27.99
N ASN A 42 13.61 -39.56 -27.23
CA ASN A 42 13.07 -39.57 -25.87
C ASN A 42 13.99 -38.79 -24.93
N ILE A 43 13.84 -37.46 -24.91
CA ILE A 43 14.41 -36.60 -23.88
C ILE A 43 13.68 -36.94 -22.57
N PHE A 44 14.30 -37.80 -21.76
CA PHE A 44 13.85 -38.11 -20.40
C PHE A 44 13.99 -36.86 -19.51
N PHE A 45 12.98 -36.00 -19.57
CA PHE A 45 12.70 -35.04 -18.51
C PHE A 45 12.36 -35.83 -17.24
N PHE A 46 13.36 -36.06 -16.39
CA PHE A 46 13.14 -36.50 -15.02
C PHE A 46 12.24 -35.45 -14.33
N PRO A 47 11.01 -35.81 -13.91
CA PRO A 47 10.15 -34.86 -13.23
C PRO A 47 10.81 -34.46 -11.91
N ALA A 48 10.95 -33.15 -11.68
CA ALA A 48 11.52 -32.64 -10.44
C ALA A 48 10.75 -33.20 -9.23
N SER A 49 11.46 -33.63 -8.18
CA SER A 49 10.87 -34.36 -7.06
C SER A 49 9.89 -33.47 -6.27
N GLN A 50 8.60 -33.61 -6.58
CA GLN A 50 7.54 -32.83 -5.97
C GLN A 50 7.44 -33.12 -4.46
N HIS A 51 7.47 -32.05 -3.66
CA HIS A 51 7.38 -32.07 -2.20
C HIS A 51 5.91 -32.20 -1.76
N PHE A 52 4.99 -31.54 -2.45
CA PHE A 52 3.56 -31.52 -2.14
C PHE A 52 2.74 -32.34 -3.15
N LYS A 53 2.02 -33.36 -2.69
CA LYS A 53 1.39 -34.42 -3.50
C LYS A 53 -0.12 -34.54 -3.27
N TYR A 54 -0.81 -33.40 -3.28
CA TYR A 54 -2.27 -33.35 -3.21
C TYR A 54 -2.90 -34.04 -4.43
N ALA A 55 -3.85 -34.94 -4.20
CA ALA A 55 -4.44 -35.79 -5.25
C ALA A 55 -5.77 -35.23 -5.74
N GLU A 56 -5.99 -35.20 -7.05
CA GLU A 56 -7.17 -34.59 -7.67
C GLU A 56 -8.51 -35.19 -7.20
N GLY A 57 -9.53 -34.32 -7.09
CA GLY A 57 -10.86 -34.64 -6.57
C GLY A 57 -10.87 -34.98 -5.08
N THR A 58 -9.76 -34.77 -4.36
CA THR A 58 -9.63 -35.06 -2.93
C THR A 58 -9.69 -33.75 -2.14
N THR A 59 -10.56 -33.73 -1.13
CA THR A 59 -10.61 -32.68 -0.12
C THR A 59 -9.84 -33.14 1.11
N TYR A 60 -8.91 -32.30 1.55
CA TYR A 60 -8.12 -32.44 2.76
C TYR A 60 -8.75 -31.56 3.83
N LYS A 61 -9.19 -32.18 4.92
CA LYS A 61 -9.89 -31.52 6.03
C LYS A 61 -8.90 -31.20 7.13
N TYR A 62 -8.83 -29.92 7.50
CA TYR A 62 -7.99 -29.43 8.58
C TYR A 62 -8.83 -28.77 9.67
N ASN A 63 -8.37 -28.86 10.91
CA ASN A 63 -8.78 -27.95 11.97
C ASN A 63 -7.78 -26.79 12.02
N TYR A 64 -8.30 -25.56 12.05
CA TYR A 64 -7.54 -24.33 12.25
C TYR A 64 -7.87 -23.73 13.61
N GLU A 65 -6.83 -23.35 14.36
CA GLU A 65 -6.91 -22.61 15.62
C GLU A 65 -5.89 -21.47 15.58
N GLY A 66 -6.37 -20.23 15.49
CA GLY A 66 -5.55 -19.02 15.63
C GLY A 66 -5.85 -18.33 16.96
N LYS A 67 -4.84 -17.80 17.63
CA LYS A 67 -4.97 -17.03 18.87
C LYS A 67 -4.09 -15.79 18.81
N ILE A 68 -4.65 -14.64 19.18
CA ILE A 68 -3.88 -13.41 19.41
C ILE A 68 -3.96 -13.03 20.89
N ASP A 69 -2.81 -12.79 21.50
CA ASP A 69 -2.65 -12.27 22.86
C ASP A 69 -2.00 -10.89 22.84
N ILE A 70 -2.72 -9.87 23.31
CA ILE A 70 -2.25 -8.49 23.42
C ILE A 70 -1.88 -8.20 24.88
N THR A 71 -0.70 -7.62 25.11
CA THR A 71 -0.17 -7.30 26.45
C THR A 71 0.46 -5.92 26.50
N LEU A 72 0.37 -5.25 27.65
CA LEU A 72 1.00 -3.95 27.89
C LEU A 72 2.00 -4.07 29.04
N SER A 73 3.29 -3.82 28.77
CA SER A 73 4.37 -4.08 29.75
C SER A 73 4.37 -3.18 30.99
N SER A 74 3.44 -2.22 31.11
CA SER A 74 3.24 -1.37 32.28
C SER A 74 2.00 -1.76 33.11
N ALA A 75 1.29 -2.83 32.74
CA ALA A 75 0.10 -3.32 33.44
C ALA A 75 0.23 -4.84 33.63
N GLU A 76 0.84 -5.25 34.75
CA GLU A 76 1.04 -6.66 35.08
C GLU A 76 -0.31 -7.43 35.08
N GLY A 77 -0.30 -8.62 34.48
CA GLY A 77 -1.48 -9.49 34.38
C GLY A 77 -2.53 -9.12 33.33
N GLN A 78 -2.51 -7.92 32.72
CA GLN A 78 -3.50 -7.55 31.70
C GLN A 78 -3.16 -8.11 30.31
N VAL A 79 -3.62 -9.35 30.07
CA VAL A 79 -3.66 -9.99 28.74
C VAL A 79 -5.07 -9.85 28.15
N THR A 80 -5.19 -9.30 26.95
CA THR A 80 -6.43 -9.38 26.16
C THR A 80 -6.26 -10.39 25.05
N SER A 81 -6.98 -11.50 25.10
CA SER A 81 -6.93 -12.55 24.07
C SER A 81 -8.13 -12.53 23.12
N THR A 82 -7.93 -13.06 21.91
CA THR A 82 -9.00 -13.41 20.97
C THR A 82 -8.59 -14.65 20.18
N ASP A 83 -9.49 -15.62 20.09
CA ASP A 83 -9.28 -16.90 19.41
C ASP A 83 -10.19 -17.00 18.17
N ILE A 84 -9.70 -17.63 17.11
CA ILE A 84 -10.44 -17.99 15.90
C ILE A 84 -10.31 -19.50 15.69
N LYS A 85 -11.43 -20.21 15.62
CA LYS A 85 -11.47 -21.65 15.31
C LYS A 85 -12.27 -21.88 14.05
N ALA A 86 -11.78 -22.73 13.16
CA ALA A 86 -12.44 -23.06 11.90
C ALA A 86 -12.12 -24.49 11.44
N VAL A 87 -13.00 -25.06 10.62
CA VAL A 87 -12.69 -26.21 9.76
C VAL A 87 -12.31 -25.67 8.39
N VAL A 88 -11.15 -26.08 7.87
CA VAL A 88 -10.68 -25.72 6.53
C VAL A 88 -10.82 -26.94 5.63
N LEU A 89 -11.43 -26.76 4.46
CA LEU A 89 -11.55 -27.78 3.43
C LEU A 89 -10.74 -27.33 2.21
N LEU A 90 -9.60 -27.97 1.98
CA LEU A 90 -8.72 -27.70 0.84
C LEU A 90 -8.91 -28.80 -0.22
N THR A 91 -9.36 -28.45 -1.42
CA THR A 91 -9.69 -29.44 -2.46
C THR A 91 -8.84 -29.27 -3.69
N GLN A 92 -8.17 -30.35 -4.13
CA GLN A 92 -7.35 -30.34 -5.36
C GLN A 92 -8.24 -30.56 -6.59
N GLN A 93 -8.14 -29.64 -7.54
CA GLN A 93 -8.70 -29.74 -8.89
C GLN A 93 -7.58 -29.87 -9.93
N ALA A 94 -7.96 -30.10 -11.19
CA ALA A 94 -7.07 -30.07 -12.34
C ALA A 94 -6.25 -28.76 -12.43
N GLU A 95 -5.20 -28.78 -13.26
CA GLU A 95 -4.38 -27.60 -13.58
C GLU A 95 -3.79 -26.91 -12.33
N CYS A 96 -3.40 -27.69 -11.32
CA CYS A 96 -2.83 -27.21 -10.04
C CYS A 96 -3.74 -26.30 -9.20
N ASN A 97 -5.03 -26.19 -9.52
CA ASN A 97 -5.98 -25.39 -8.75
C ASN A 97 -6.30 -26.01 -7.39
N LEU A 98 -6.25 -25.21 -6.33
CA LEU A 98 -6.77 -25.54 -5.00
C LEU A 98 -8.01 -24.70 -4.68
N VAL A 99 -9.09 -25.33 -4.24
CA VAL A 99 -10.27 -24.65 -3.71
C VAL A 99 -10.27 -24.71 -2.18
N LEU A 100 -10.19 -23.56 -1.53
CA LEU A 100 -10.23 -23.40 -0.08
C LEU A 100 -11.62 -22.93 0.35
N ARG A 101 -12.28 -23.71 1.21
CA ARG A 101 -13.53 -23.37 1.89
C ARG A 101 -13.31 -23.35 3.41
N LEU A 102 -14.08 -22.52 4.11
CA LEU A 102 -14.13 -22.51 5.58
C LEU A 102 -15.52 -22.95 6.05
N GLN A 103 -15.56 -23.64 7.19
CA GLN A 103 -16.79 -24.08 7.86
C GLN A 103 -16.66 -23.88 9.37
N ASN A 104 -17.80 -23.72 10.06
CA ASN A 104 -17.87 -23.64 11.53
C ASN A 104 -16.98 -22.55 12.15
N VAL A 105 -16.76 -21.45 11.42
CA VAL A 105 -15.88 -20.35 11.84
C VAL A 105 -16.44 -19.65 13.07
N GLN A 106 -15.65 -19.64 14.15
CA GLN A 106 -16.02 -19.07 15.44
C GLN A 106 -14.92 -18.13 15.91
N VAL A 107 -15.30 -16.90 16.26
CA VAL A 107 -14.41 -15.91 16.88
C VAL A 107 -14.80 -15.76 18.34
N LEU A 108 -13.85 -15.92 19.25
CA LEU A 108 -14.04 -15.96 20.70
C LEU A 108 -13.19 -14.85 21.35
N GLY A 109 -13.76 -14.08 22.28
CA GLY A 109 -12.99 -13.18 23.15
C GLY A 109 -12.46 -13.89 24.39
N ALA A 110 -11.60 -13.20 25.16
CA ALA A 110 -10.91 -13.71 26.35
C ALA A 110 -11.77 -14.53 27.36
N ASN A 111 -13.06 -14.22 27.49
CA ASN A 111 -13.98 -14.93 28.39
C ASN A 111 -14.78 -16.04 27.68
N GLY A 112 -14.28 -16.59 26.56
CA GLY A 112 -14.99 -17.54 25.69
C GLY A 112 -16.20 -16.96 24.95
N LYS A 113 -16.47 -15.65 25.11
CA LYS A 113 -17.61 -14.95 24.50
C LYS A 113 -17.52 -14.99 22.98
N LYS A 114 -18.49 -15.63 22.32
CA LYS A 114 -18.63 -15.61 20.87
C LYS A 114 -18.91 -14.19 20.37
N TYR A 115 -18.10 -13.73 19.42
CA TYR A 115 -18.42 -12.56 18.60
C TYR A 115 -19.37 -12.96 17.45
N GLY A 116 -19.88 -11.97 16.72
CA GLY A 116 -20.83 -12.19 15.63
C GLY A 116 -20.24 -12.98 14.45
N HIS A 117 -21.13 -13.57 13.64
CA HIS A 117 -20.77 -14.23 12.39
C HIS A 117 -20.08 -13.25 11.43
N ILE A 118 -19.05 -13.73 10.73
CA ILE A 118 -18.34 -12.98 9.68
C ILE A 118 -19.07 -13.22 8.36
N PRO A 119 -19.68 -12.19 7.73
CA PRO A 119 -20.41 -12.37 6.48
C PRO A 119 -19.53 -12.98 5.38
N ASP A 120 -20.13 -13.87 4.60
CA ASP A 120 -19.54 -14.52 3.41
C ASP A 120 -18.37 -15.47 3.66
N VAL A 121 -18.01 -15.74 4.93
CA VAL A 121 -16.80 -16.51 5.30
C VAL A 121 -16.77 -17.95 4.75
N GLU A 122 -17.94 -18.52 4.46
CA GLU A 122 -18.09 -19.87 3.93
C GLU A 122 -17.92 -19.95 2.39
N LYS A 123 -17.95 -18.81 1.67
CA LYS A 123 -17.72 -18.78 0.23
C LYS A 123 -16.32 -19.31 -0.12
N PRO A 124 -16.17 -20.16 -1.14
CA PRO A 124 -14.86 -20.67 -1.56
C PRO A 124 -13.96 -19.55 -2.11
N ILE A 125 -12.65 -19.76 -2.05
CA ILE A 125 -11.68 -19.09 -2.93
C ILE A 125 -10.88 -20.13 -3.71
N ARG A 126 -10.42 -19.77 -4.91
CA ARG A 126 -9.50 -20.59 -5.71
C ARG A 126 -8.09 -19.99 -5.65
N LEU A 127 -7.12 -20.85 -5.42
CA LEU A 127 -5.69 -20.59 -5.42
C LEU A 127 -5.07 -21.40 -6.57
N ASN A 128 -4.00 -20.90 -7.20
CA ASN A 128 -3.12 -21.75 -8.00
C ASN A 128 -1.92 -22.16 -7.12
N PHE A 129 -1.53 -23.45 -7.16
CA PHE A 129 -0.53 -24.02 -6.25
C PHE A 129 0.45 -24.97 -6.96
N HIS A 130 1.70 -24.55 -7.06
CA HIS A 130 2.77 -25.26 -7.74
C HIS A 130 3.88 -25.68 -6.75
N ASP A 131 3.81 -26.91 -6.26
CA ASP A 131 4.78 -27.54 -5.34
C ASP A 131 5.22 -26.66 -4.15
N GLY A 132 4.24 -26.20 -3.37
CA GLY A 132 4.47 -25.30 -2.22
C GLY A 132 4.31 -23.83 -2.56
N HIS A 133 4.44 -23.43 -3.83
CA HIS A 133 4.23 -22.03 -4.22
C HIS A 133 2.76 -21.72 -4.51
N ILE A 134 2.17 -20.76 -3.77
CA ILE A 134 0.90 -20.11 -4.10
C ILE A 134 1.19 -18.83 -4.90
N GLU A 135 0.50 -18.67 -6.04
CA GLU A 135 0.56 -17.48 -6.91
C GLU A 135 0.02 -16.20 -6.24
N ASP A 136 0.54 -15.05 -6.65
CA ASP A 136 0.19 -13.71 -6.13
C ASP A 136 -1.31 -13.35 -6.29
N SER A 137 -2.02 -14.00 -7.23
CA SER A 137 -3.43 -13.77 -7.54
C SER A 137 -4.31 -14.94 -7.12
N ILE A 138 -5.18 -14.71 -6.14
CA ILE A 138 -6.29 -15.58 -5.79
C ILE A 138 -7.54 -15.23 -6.62
N CYS A 139 -8.54 -16.11 -6.60
CA CYS A 139 -9.84 -15.85 -7.21
C CYS A 139 -10.96 -15.96 -6.18
N VAL A 140 -11.86 -14.98 -6.16
CA VAL A 140 -12.98 -14.88 -5.20
C VAL A 140 -14.32 -14.86 -5.92
N GLU A 141 -15.37 -15.27 -5.22
CA GLU A 141 -16.74 -15.17 -5.72
C GLU A 141 -17.31 -13.74 -5.58
N PRO A 142 -18.27 -13.34 -6.44
CA PRO A 142 -18.90 -12.03 -6.34
C PRO A 142 -19.56 -11.77 -4.97
N GLY A 143 -19.37 -10.55 -4.45
CA GLY A 143 -19.94 -10.11 -3.18
C GLY A 143 -19.39 -10.85 -1.95
N ASP A 144 -18.23 -11.49 -2.03
CA ASP A 144 -17.49 -11.97 -0.87
C ASP A 144 -16.90 -10.80 -0.06
N SER A 145 -17.00 -10.84 1.27
CA SER A 145 -16.65 -9.70 2.12
C SER A 145 -15.13 -9.57 2.30
N GLN A 146 -14.59 -8.34 2.36
CA GLN A 146 -13.14 -8.13 2.56
C GLN A 146 -12.61 -8.82 3.83
N ASN A 147 -13.42 -8.88 4.89
CA ASN A 147 -13.07 -9.60 6.12
C ASN A 147 -12.98 -11.12 5.90
N SER A 148 -13.97 -11.70 5.21
CA SER A 148 -13.98 -13.11 4.80
C SER A 148 -12.75 -13.44 3.94
N ILE A 149 -12.49 -12.65 2.89
CA ILE A 149 -11.35 -12.83 1.99
C ILE A 149 -10.03 -12.75 2.78
N ASN A 150 -9.86 -11.80 3.70
CA ASN A 150 -8.64 -11.68 4.51
C ASN A 150 -8.37 -12.88 5.43
N ILE A 151 -9.41 -13.49 6.01
CA ILE A 151 -9.24 -14.72 6.81
C ILE A 151 -8.84 -15.89 5.91
N LYS A 152 -9.44 -15.98 4.71
CA LYS A 152 -9.08 -17.01 3.71
C LYS A 152 -7.67 -16.80 3.14
N ARG A 153 -7.22 -15.56 2.93
CA ARG A 153 -5.82 -15.19 2.60
C ARG A 153 -4.84 -15.65 3.70
N ALA A 154 -5.15 -15.36 4.96
CA ALA A 154 -4.30 -15.75 6.09
C ALA A 154 -4.16 -17.27 6.21
N ILE A 155 -5.26 -18.01 6.11
CA ILE A 155 -5.25 -19.48 6.17
C ILE A 155 -4.58 -20.09 4.92
N ALA A 156 -4.80 -19.53 3.72
CA ALA A 156 -4.08 -19.92 2.51
C ALA A 156 -2.56 -19.77 2.67
N SER A 157 -2.11 -18.68 3.30
CA SER A 157 -0.69 -18.40 3.54
C SER A 157 0.02 -19.45 4.41
N LEU A 158 -0.72 -20.26 5.18
CA LEU A 158 -0.17 -21.40 5.94
C LEU A 158 0.27 -22.57 5.04
N PHE A 159 -0.20 -22.63 3.80
CA PHE A 159 0.20 -23.63 2.80
C PHE A 159 1.34 -23.14 1.88
N GLN A 160 1.68 -21.84 1.91
CA GLN A 160 2.81 -21.27 1.16
C GLN A 160 4.14 -21.82 1.72
N ALA A 161 4.96 -22.40 0.87
CA ALA A 161 6.27 -22.99 1.21
C ALA A 161 7.15 -23.06 -0.06
N ASN A 162 7.52 -21.90 -0.62
CA ASN A 162 8.31 -21.83 -1.84
C ASN A 162 9.80 -22.11 -1.55
N LEU A 163 10.17 -23.39 -1.58
CA LEU A 163 11.55 -23.86 -1.30
C LEU A 163 12.60 -23.41 -2.34
N LYS A 164 12.22 -22.75 -3.42
CA LYS A 164 13.12 -22.34 -4.53
C LYS A 164 13.54 -20.87 -4.45
N ASN A 165 12.71 -20.02 -3.83
CA ASN A 165 12.90 -18.57 -3.83
C ASN A 165 13.19 -18.06 -2.41
N SER A 166 14.09 -17.09 -2.28
CA SER A 166 14.34 -16.35 -1.02
C SER A 166 13.26 -15.30 -0.69
N TYR A 167 12.16 -15.29 -1.43
CA TYR A 167 11.03 -14.39 -1.29
C TYR A 167 9.72 -15.17 -1.45
N GLU A 168 8.74 -14.86 -0.61
CA GLU A 168 7.37 -15.36 -0.72
C GLU A 168 6.40 -14.18 -0.71
N THR A 169 5.39 -14.21 -1.60
CA THR A 169 4.22 -13.33 -1.52
C THR A 169 3.11 -14.05 -0.77
N ASP A 170 2.54 -13.42 0.24
CA ASP A 170 1.36 -13.95 0.95
C ASP A 170 0.55 -12.82 1.61
N VAL A 171 -0.29 -13.14 2.61
CA VAL A 171 -1.08 -12.16 3.36
C VAL A 171 -0.25 -10.98 3.91
N PHE A 172 1.04 -11.16 4.21
CA PHE A 172 1.94 -10.13 4.73
C PHE A 172 2.60 -9.26 3.65
N GLY A 173 2.25 -9.43 2.37
CA GLY A 173 2.92 -8.75 1.26
C GLY A 173 4.04 -9.60 0.66
N VAL A 174 5.05 -8.95 0.09
CA VAL A 174 6.23 -9.61 -0.52
C VAL A 174 7.37 -9.63 0.50
N CYS A 175 7.62 -10.79 1.10
CA CYS A 175 8.53 -10.97 2.23
C CYS A 175 9.82 -11.72 1.84
N PRO A 176 11.02 -11.17 2.12
CA PRO A 176 12.23 -12.00 2.20
C PRO A 176 12.01 -13.10 3.24
N THR A 177 12.24 -14.35 2.85
CA THR A 177 11.98 -15.53 3.69
C THR A 177 13.20 -16.42 3.75
N GLU A 178 13.72 -16.61 4.95
CA GLU A 178 14.74 -17.61 5.25
C GLU A 178 14.03 -18.96 5.44
N THR A 179 14.53 -20.01 4.81
CA THR A 179 13.93 -21.35 4.88
C THR A 179 14.99 -22.40 5.15
N ALA A 180 14.74 -23.27 6.13
CA ALA A 180 15.52 -24.47 6.41
C ALA A 180 14.60 -25.70 6.28
N GLN A 181 15.16 -26.84 5.87
CA GLN A 181 14.39 -28.09 5.75
C GLN A 181 15.23 -29.32 6.12
N HIS A 182 14.58 -30.29 6.76
CA HIS A 182 15.17 -31.59 7.11
C HIS A 182 14.11 -32.70 7.06
N LYS A 183 14.54 -33.97 7.06
CA LYS A 183 13.63 -35.13 7.03
C LYS A 183 13.67 -35.90 8.34
N GLU A 184 12.50 -36.09 8.94
CA GLU A 184 12.23 -36.96 10.09
C GLU A 184 11.51 -38.22 9.57
N GLY A 185 12.30 -39.14 9.00
CA GLY A 185 11.77 -40.31 8.29
C GLY A 185 10.89 -39.89 7.09
N ASN A 186 9.60 -40.26 7.14
CA ASN A 186 8.62 -39.94 6.09
C ASN A 186 7.97 -38.55 6.25
N VAL A 187 8.44 -37.73 7.20
CA VAL A 187 8.02 -36.34 7.39
C VAL A 187 9.13 -35.41 6.90
N LEU A 188 8.82 -34.56 5.92
CA LEU A 188 9.63 -33.38 5.61
C LEU A 188 9.23 -32.26 6.57
N VAL A 189 10.19 -31.72 7.31
CA VAL A 189 9.99 -30.56 8.18
C VAL A 189 10.58 -29.34 7.49
N ILE A 190 9.77 -28.28 7.36
CA ILE A 190 10.17 -27.00 6.76
C ILE A 190 10.01 -25.92 7.83
N GLN A 191 11.11 -25.26 8.16
CA GLN A 191 11.15 -24.12 9.08
C GLN A 191 11.35 -22.85 8.27
N LYS A 192 10.54 -21.80 8.54
CA LYS A 192 10.67 -20.50 7.87
C LYS A 192 10.78 -19.37 8.89
N SER A 193 11.75 -18.47 8.70
CA SER A 193 11.90 -17.23 9.48
C SER A 193 11.76 -16.00 8.57
N ARG A 194 11.09 -14.96 9.09
CA ARG A 194 10.97 -13.66 8.42
C ARG A 194 11.02 -12.54 9.44
N ASN A 195 11.84 -11.52 9.18
CA ASN A 195 11.65 -10.22 9.80
C ASN A 195 10.59 -9.45 8.98
N LEU A 196 9.38 -9.32 9.50
CA LEU A 196 8.24 -8.78 8.77
C LEU A 196 8.39 -7.29 8.42
N ASN A 197 9.30 -6.57 9.06
CA ASN A 197 9.62 -5.18 8.69
C ASN A 197 10.29 -5.08 7.31
N LYS A 198 10.85 -6.18 6.80
CA LYS A 198 11.46 -6.25 5.47
C LYS A 198 10.45 -6.63 4.37
N CYS A 199 9.18 -6.89 4.71
CA CYS A 199 8.13 -7.20 3.73
C CYS A 199 7.61 -5.93 3.03
N ALA A 200 7.65 -5.91 1.69
CA ALA A 200 7.03 -4.85 0.89
C ALA A 200 5.50 -5.04 0.85
N TYR A 201 4.75 -3.93 0.73
CA TYR A 201 3.29 -3.89 0.67
C TYR A 201 2.53 -4.37 1.93
N ARG A 202 3.23 -4.75 3.01
CA ARG A 202 2.65 -5.24 4.29
C ARG A 202 1.70 -4.26 4.97
N GLU A 203 1.97 -2.96 4.91
CA GLU A 203 1.29 -1.96 5.73
C GLU A 203 0.90 -0.71 4.94
N THR A 204 -0.39 -0.36 4.98
CA THR A 204 -0.89 0.97 4.64
C THR A 204 -1.37 1.67 5.92
N LEU A 205 -0.47 2.34 6.65
CA LEU A 205 -0.88 3.14 7.81
C LEU A 205 -1.81 4.29 7.38
N ARG A 206 -3.09 4.19 7.77
CA ARG A 206 -4.12 5.19 7.49
C ARG A 206 -4.00 6.40 8.43
N GLN A 207 -2.88 7.10 8.36
CA GLN A 207 -2.57 8.31 9.13
C GLN A 207 -1.76 9.28 8.24
N ASP A 208 -2.34 10.41 7.84
CA ASP A 208 -1.71 11.34 6.91
C ASP A 208 -0.37 11.91 7.45
N PHE A 209 -0.26 12.05 8.78
CA PHE A 209 0.94 12.50 9.49
C PHE A 209 2.13 11.51 9.38
N PHE A 210 1.87 10.22 9.17
CA PHE A 210 2.90 9.17 9.08
C PHE A 210 3.20 8.73 7.63
N SER A 211 2.96 9.60 6.65
CA SER A 211 3.31 9.36 5.24
C SER A 211 4.81 9.45 4.96
N THR A 212 5.59 8.56 5.57
CA THR A 212 7.04 8.45 5.32
C THR A 212 7.29 7.93 3.90
N THR A 213 8.19 8.58 3.17
CA THR A 213 8.60 8.12 1.84
C THR A 213 9.50 6.88 1.97
N PHE A 214 8.91 5.69 1.85
CA PHE A 214 9.66 4.44 1.87
C PHE A 214 10.70 4.42 0.75
N ASN A 215 11.95 4.16 1.14
CA ASN A 215 13.05 3.99 0.20
C ASN A 215 13.01 2.55 -0.33
N LEU A 216 12.78 2.36 -1.63
CA LEU A 216 12.76 1.04 -2.27
C LEU A 216 14.07 0.25 -2.04
N ASN A 217 15.19 0.94 -1.80
CA ASN A 217 16.51 0.37 -1.48
C ASN A 217 16.83 0.30 0.03
N SER A 218 15.85 0.51 0.91
CA SER A 218 15.95 0.31 2.36
C SER A 218 15.78 -1.17 2.73
N GLU A 219 16.40 -1.64 3.82
CA GLU A 219 16.04 -2.96 4.37
C GLU A 219 14.66 -2.94 5.05
N ILE A 220 14.30 -1.83 5.71
CA ILE A 220 12.96 -1.61 6.25
C ILE A 220 12.03 -1.18 5.12
N LYS A 221 10.94 -1.93 4.92
CA LYS A 221 9.90 -1.73 3.89
C LYS A 221 8.52 -1.39 4.49
N SER A 222 8.22 -1.80 5.72
CA SER A 222 7.00 -1.41 6.45
C SER A 222 7.27 -0.23 7.40
N SER A 223 6.26 0.23 8.15
CA SER A 223 6.41 1.35 9.08
C SER A 223 7.37 1.03 10.24
N PRO A 224 8.21 1.99 10.68
CA PRO A 224 9.03 1.83 11.88
C PRO A 224 8.22 1.82 13.19
N ILE A 225 6.89 1.96 13.14
CA ILE A 225 5.99 2.01 14.30
C ILE A 225 5.69 0.60 14.88
N LEU A 226 5.78 -0.45 14.06
CA LEU A 226 5.40 -1.81 14.47
C LEU A 226 6.47 -2.81 14.02
N ASN A 227 7.33 -3.22 14.97
CA ASN A 227 8.26 -4.31 14.72
C ASN A 227 7.50 -5.63 14.70
N GLY A 228 7.72 -6.45 13.67
CA GLY A 228 7.14 -7.79 13.56
C GLY A 228 8.18 -8.84 13.16
N ASP A 229 8.17 -9.99 13.83
CA ASP A 229 8.95 -11.18 13.50
C ASP A 229 8.00 -12.39 13.35
N TYR A 230 8.24 -13.23 12.35
CA TYR A 230 7.43 -14.40 12.00
C TYR A 230 8.31 -15.66 11.96
N ASN A 231 7.82 -16.74 12.56
CA ASN A 231 8.46 -18.06 12.50
C ASN A 231 7.38 -19.12 12.21
N ALA A 232 7.66 -20.04 11.29
CA ALA A 232 6.78 -21.14 10.92
C ALA A 232 7.51 -22.49 11.00
N ASN A 233 6.77 -23.54 11.37
CA ASN A 233 7.20 -24.93 11.35
C ASN A 233 6.09 -25.78 10.70
N LEU A 234 6.37 -26.27 9.51
CA LEU A 234 5.48 -27.07 8.67
C LEU A 234 5.96 -28.52 8.67
N ARG A 235 5.06 -29.47 8.95
CA ARG A 235 5.32 -30.92 8.90
C ARG A 235 4.54 -31.51 7.74
N VAL A 236 5.25 -31.91 6.69
CA VAL A 236 4.70 -32.48 5.44
C VAL A 236 4.95 -33.99 5.43
N LYS A 237 3.90 -34.79 5.63
CA LYS A 237 3.96 -36.24 5.80
C LYS A 237 3.48 -36.91 4.51
N ASN A 238 4.28 -37.80 3.94
CA ASN A 238 3.99 -38.47 2.65
C ASN A 238 3.66 -37.49 1.49
N GLY A 239 4.09 -36.23 1.59
CA GLY A 239 3.79 -35.16 0.63
C GLY A 239 2.50 -34.38 0.88
N ILE A 240 1.77 -34.63 1.97
CA ILE A 240 0.62 -33.82 2.39
C ILE A 240 1.03 -32.99 3.61
N LEU A 241 0.65 -31.71 3.68
CA LEU A 241 0.81 -30.94 4.91
C LEU A 241 -0.04 -31.60 6.01
N ASP A 242 0.62 -32.12 7.06
CA ASP A 242 0.01 -32.76 8.22
C ASP A 242 -0.25 -31.71 9.31
N GLN A 243 0.73 -30.86 9.59
CA GLN A 243 0.64 -29.79 10.58
C GLN A 243 1.36 -28.53 10.11
N ALA A 244 0.78 -27.35 10.39
CA ALA A 244 1.48 -26.06 10.39
C ALA A 244 1.36 -25.43 11.78
N ASN A 245 2.47 -24.89 12.30
CA ASN A 245 2.48 -24.03 13.47
C ASN A 245 3.22 -22.74 13.10
N VAL A 246 2.60 -21.59 13.32
CA VAL A 246 3.16 -20.26 13.06
C VAL A 246 3.09 -19.43 14.33
N ILE A 247 4.16 -18.72 14.64
CA ILE A 247 4.24 -17.76 15.73
C ILE A 247 4.72 -16.42 15.17
N GLU A 248 3.89 -15.40 15.34
CA GLU A 248 4.20 -14.01 15.03
C GLU A 248 4.36 -13.23 16.33
N ASN A 249 5.37 -12.37 16.41
CA ASN A 249 5.61 -11.50 17.55
C ASN A 249 5.65 -10.05 17.07
N TYR A 250 4.87 -9.19 17.73
CA TYR A 250 4.70 -7.78 17.42
C TYR A 250 5.10 -6.92 18.62
N LEU A 251 5.89 -5.87 18.37
CA LEU A 251 6.23 -4.83 19.35
C LEU A 251 5.89 -3.46 18.75
N TYR A 252 4.97 -2.75 19.39
CA TYR A 252 4.70 -1.34 19.08
C TYR A 252 5.88 -0.51 19.59
N THR A 253 6.59 0.16 18.67
CA THR A 253 7.88 0.79 18.97
C THR A 253 7.77 2.15 19.67
N PRO A 254 6.75 3.01 19.45
CA PRO A 254 6.61 4.25 20.18
C PRO A 254 6.43 3.99 21.68
N PHE A 255 7.21 4.71 22.50
CA PHE A 255 7.28 4.54 23.97
C PHE A 255 7.78 3.16 24.44
N SER A 256 8.31 2.32 23.54
CA SER A 256 8.97 1.07 23.94
C SER A 256 10.38 1.33 24.50
N VAL A 257 10.78 0.52 25.48
CA VAL A 257 12.12 0.51 26.08
C VAL A 257 12.73 -0.87 25.86
N GLY A 258 13.56 -1.00 24.82
CA GLY A 258 14.15 -2.28 24.43
C GLY A 258 13.09 -3.29 23.98
N LYS A 259 12.83 -4.32 24.81
CA LYS A 259 11.76 -5.32 24.58
C LYS A 259 10.49 -5.05 25.40
N ASN A 260 10.37 -3.91 26.08
CA ASN A 260 9.20 -3.56 26.89
C ASN A 260 8.35 -2.49 26.20
N GLY A 261 7.02 -2.63 26.23
CA GLY A 261 6.07 -1.78 25.53
C GLY A 261 4.71 -2.46 25.36
N ALA A 262 3.90 -2.02 24.39
CA ALA A 262 2.72 -2.77 23.96
C ALA A 262 3.12 -3.86 22.96
N LYS A 263 2.64 -5.08 23.17
CA LYS A 263 3.00 -6.28 22.39
C LYS A 263 1.75 -7.01 21.93
N ALA A 264 1.86 -7.71 20.81
CA ALA A 264 0.94 -8.79 20.47
C ALA A 264 1.73 -10.04 20.07
N GLN A 265 1.25 -11.21 20.45
CA GLN A 265 1.70 -12.49 19.90
C GLN A 265 0.53 -13.15 19.19
N VAL A 266 0.75 -13.65 17.98
CA VAL A 266 -0.22 -14.49 17.25
C VAL A 266 0.36 -15.89 17.16
N VAL A 267 -0.45 -16.89 17.53
CA VAL A 267 -0.14 -18.31 17.34
C VAL A 267 -1.22 -18.90 16.43
N SER A 268 -0.81 -19.39 15.26
CA SER A 268 -1.69 -20.03 14.28
C SER A 268 -1.31 -21.48 14.10
N LYS A 269 -2.25 -22.39 14.35
CA LYS A 269 -2.10 -23.84 14.21
C LYS A 269 -3.10 -24.38 13.18
N LEU A 270 -2.59 -25.22 12.28
CA LEU A 270 -3.39 -25.98 11.32
C LEU A 270 -3.01 -27.46 11.46
N GLN A 271 -4.00 -28.35 11.56
CA GLN A 271 -3.77 -29.80 11.71
C GLN A 271 -4.71 -30.57 10.79
N LEU A 272 -4.17 -31.49 9.98
CA LEU A 272 -4.92 -32.42 9.15
C LEU A 272 -5.72 -33.38 10.05
N THR A 273 -7.02 -33.51 9.78
CA THR A 273 -7.93 -34.40 10.53
C THR A 273 -8.60 -35.46 9.68
N GLY A 274 -8.52 -35.37 8.34
CA GLY A 274 -8.99 -36.42 7.44
C GLY A 274 -8.96 -36.03 5.97
N THR A 275 -9.44 -36.94 5.12
CA THR A 275 -9.66 -36.70 3.69
C THR A 275 -11.02 -37.23 3.24
N SER A 276 -11.56 -36.67 2.17
CA SER A 276 -12.79 -37.11 1.50
C SER A 276 -12.68 -36.89 0.00
N LYS A 277 -13.59 -37.49 -0.79
CA LYS A 277 -13.80 -37.12 -2.20
C LYS A 277 -14.94 -36.12 -2.30
N ASP A 278 -14.68 -35.00 -2.97
CA ASP A 278 -15.61 -33.91 -3.25
C ASP A 278 -15.04 -33.08 -4.41
N ASN A 279 -15.89 -32.44 -5.20
CA ASN A 279 -15.49 -31.58 -6.32
C ASN A 279 -16.34 -30.29 -6.33
N PRO A 280 -15.99 -29.31 -5.47
CA PRO A 280 -16.75 -28.08 -5.33
C PRO A 280 -16.64 -27.20 -6.58
N LYS A 281 -17.78 -26.83 -7.15
CA LYS A 281 -17.85 -25.78 -8.17
C LYS A 281 -17.68 -24.41 -7.49
N ILE A 282 -16.90 -23.52 -8.10
CA ILE A 282 -16.66 -22.13 -7.65
C ILE A 282 -16.90 -21.18 -8.82
N GLN A 283 -17.58 -20.05 -8.59
CA GLN A 283 -17.72 -18.97 -9.57
C GLN A 283 -16.52 -18.02 -9.50
N CYS A 284 -15.37 -18.49 -10.00
CA CYS A 284 -14.12 -17.74 -10.09
C CYS A 284 -14.23 -16.62 -11.15
N ASN A 285 -14.86 -15.50 -10.76
CA ASN A 285 -15.17 -14.38 -11.65
C ASN A 285 -14.45 -13.07 -11.26
N GLN A 286 -13.73 -13.03 -10.12
CA GLN A 286 -12.95 -11.86 -9.70
C GLN A 286 -11.53 -12.25 -9.22
N PRO A 287 -10.47 -11.87 -9.95
CA PRO A 287 -9.11 -11.98 -9.44
C PRO A 287 -8.85 -10.93 -8.34
N ARG A 288 -8.10 -11.31 -7.31
CA ARG A 288 -7.67 -10.46 -6.19
C ARG A 288 -6.25 -10.87 -5.77
N SER A 289 -5.48 -9.97 -5.17
CA SER A 289 -4.18 -10.37 -4.61
C SER A 289 -4.34 -11.24 -3.36
N ILE A 290 -3.39 -12.15 -3.11
CA ILE A 290 -3.21 -12.89 -1.85
C ILE A 290 -2.90 -11.95 -0.65
N ILE A 291 -2.36 -10.76 -0.91
CA ILE A 291 -1.95 -9.77 0.10
C ILE A 291 -3.16 -9.23 0.86
N PHE A 292 -3.01 -8.95 2.17
CA PHE A 292 -4.03 -8.35 3.01
C PHE A 292 -4.55 -7.01 2.45
N GLU A 293 -5.86 -6.80 2.57
CA GLU A 293 -6.56 -5.63 2.03
C GLU A 293 -7.35 -4.95 3.15
N VAL A 294 -7.11 -3.65 3.41
CA VAL A 294 -7.79 -2.94 4.52
C VAL A 294 -9.32 -2.93 4.28
N PRO A 295 -10.13 -3.50 5.21
CA PRO A 295 -11.57 -3.49 5.07
C PRO A 295 -12.17 -2.08 5.12
N HIS A 296 -13.10 -1.78 4.23
CA HIS A 296 -13.89 -0.55 4.29
C HIS A 296 -14.90 -0.63 5.46
N PRO A 297 -15.23 0.49 6.13
CA PRO A 297 -16.27 0.51 7.15
C PRO A 297 -17.63 0.10 6.58
N VAL A 298 -18.28 -0.88 7.22
CA VAL A 298 -19.65 -1.30 6.92
C VAL A 298 -20.61 -0.60 7.89
N ILE A 299 -21.79 -0.21 7.41
CA ILE A 299 -22.84 0.39 8.24
C ILE A 299 -23.27 -0.62 9.31
N ALA A 300 -23.21 -0.25 10.59
CA ALA A 300 -23.58 -1.11 11.69
C ALA A 300 -25.11 -1.04 11.92
N PRO A 301 -25.85 -2.18 11.95
CA PRO A 301 -27.29 -2.18 12.21
C PRO A 301 -27.69 -1.57 13.57
N THR A 302 -26.77 -1.51 14.52
CA THR A 302 -26.94 -0.91 15.85
C THR A 302 -26.68 0.60 15.88
N SER A 303 -26.08 1.18 14.83
CA SER A 303 -25.90 2.63 14.75
C SER A 303 -27.20 3.28 14.29
N ASN A 304 -27.73 4.17 15.14
CA ASN A 304 -28.97 4.89 14.93
C ASN A 304 -28.88 6.28 15.56
N VAL A 305 -29.87 7.14 15.29
CA VAL A 305 -29.96 8.52 15.79
C VAL A 305 -29.66 8.62 17.30
N ASN A 306 -30.24 7.76 18.14
CA ASN A 306 -30.06 7.81 19.59
C ASN A 306 -28.65 7.36 20.00
N THR A 307 -28.11 6.30 19.37
CA THR A 307 -26.73 5.82 19.60
C THR A 307 -25.71 6.94 19.32
N ILE A 308 -25.87 7.64 18.19
CA ILE A 308 -24.98 8.73 17.78
C ILE A 308 -25.16 9.94 18.72
N LEU A 309 -26.40 10.36 18.99
CA LEU A 309 -26.70 11.52 19.84
C LEU A 309 -26.15 11.34 21.26
N ASN A 310 -26.28 10.14 21.84
CA ASN A 310 -25.74 9.83 23.15
C ASN A 310 -24.21 9.86 23.16
N ALA A 311 -23.55 9.36 22.11
CA ALA A 311 -22.10 9.48 21.97
C ALA A 311 -21.64 10.95 21.87
N VAL A 312 -22.38 11.84 21.19
CA VAL A 312 -22.09 13.29 21.21
C VAL A 312 -22.25 13.85 22.64
N LYS A 313 -23.29 13.44 23.37
CA LYS A 313 -23.51 13.88 24.77
C LYS A 313 -22.38 13.46 25.69
N GLU A 314 -21.90 12.22 25.64
CA GLU A 314 -20.80 11.77 26.49
C GLU A 314 -19.49 12.52 26.19
N VAL A 315 -19.19 12.84 24.92
CA VAL A 315 -18.05 13.71 24.61
C VAL A 315 -18.26 15.11 25.19
N VAL A 316 -19.40 15.74 24.97
CA VAL A 316 -19.68 17.11 25.46
C VAL A 316 -19.63 17.19 26.99
N LYS A 317 -20.06 16.17 27.73
CA LYS A 317 -19.91 16.09 29.20
C LYS A 317 -18.45 16.04 29.68
N THR A 318 -17.53 15.54 28.84
CA THR A 318 -16.11 15.37 29.17
C THR A 318 -15.23 16.52 28.71
N ILE A 319 -15.79 17.51 28.01
CA ILE A 319 -15.08 18.74 27.65
C ILE A 319 -15.13 19.70 28.85
N ASP A 320 -13.99 19.84 29.50
CA ASP A 320 -13.71 20.84 30.55
C ASP A 320 -12.62 21.82 30.04
N VAL A 321 -12.16 22.74 30.89
CA VAL A 321 -11.09 23.73 30.61
C VAL A 321 -9.81 23.08 30.06
N VAL A 322 -9.53 21.83 30.40
CA VAL A 322 -8.42 21.03 29.86
C VAL A 322 -8.95 19.72 29.26
N VAL A 323 -8.60 19.44 28.01
CA VAL A 323 -8.98 18.20 27.31
C VAL A 323 -8.12 17.04 27.83
N GLY A 324 -8.72 16.21 28.70
CA GLY A 324 -8.08 15.01 29.26
C GLY A 324 -8.25 13.74 28.41
N GLU A 325 -7.60 12.65 28.84
CA GLU A 325 -7.64 11.32 28.18
C GLU A 325 -9.07 10.82 27.92
N GLN A 326 -9.95 10.95 28.92
CA GLN A 326 -11.34 10.50 28.83
C GLN A 326 -12.11 11.20 27.68
N THR A 327 -11.86 12.50 27.46
CA THR A 327 -12.39 13.26 26.30
C THR A 327 -11.95 12.64 24.98
N ALA A 328 -10.66 12.33 24.85
CA ALA A 328 -10.09 11.78 23.62
C ALA A 328 -10.61 10.35 23.36
N LYS A 329 -10.77 9.55 24.43
CA LYS A 329 -11.36 8.22 24.39
C LYS A 329 -12.81 8.25 23.92
N GLU A 330 -13.67 9.09 24.49
CA GLU A 330 -15.07 9.15 24.04
C GLU A 330 -15.23 9.80 22.67
N PHE A 331 -14.36 10.75 22.29
CA PHE A 331 -14.34 11.29 20.94
C PHE A 331 -13.95 10.21 19.91
N PHE A 332 -13.03 9.31 20.26
CA PHE A 332 -12.71 8.14 19.44
C PHE A 332 -13.87 7.13 19.38
N THR A 333 -14.64 6.95 20.47
CA THR A 333 -15.91 6.19 20.48
C THR A 333 -16.93 6.81 19.53
N LEU A 334 -17.14 8.13 19.58
CA LEU A 334 -18.03 8.86 18.69
C LEU A 334 -17.60 8.71 17.22
N ILE A 335 -16.32 8.86 16.89
CA ILE A 335 -15.79 8.65 15.52
C ILE A 335 -16.06 7.22 15.04
N LYS A 336 -15.89 6.19 15.89
CA LYS A 336 -16.22 4.80 15.52
C LYS A 336 -17.70 4.63 15.17
N ILE A 337 -18.59 5.21 15.97
CA ILE A 337 -20.05 5.14 15.75
C ILE A 337 -20.42 5.87 14.46
N VAL A 338 -19.98 7.13 14.30
CA VAL A 338 -20.26 7.96 13.11
C VAL A 338 -19.71 7.31 11.83
N ARG A 339 -18.54 6.67 11.87
CA ARG A 339 -17.94 5.93 10.76
C ARG A 339 -18.72 4.66 10.36
N ALA A 340 -19.65 4.19 11.18
CA ALA A 340 -20.54 3.06 10.91
C ALA A 340 -22.02 3.49 10.79
N SER A 341 -22.30 4.78 10.65
CA SER A 341 -23.66 5.34 10.53
C SER A 341 -24.06 5.64 9.09
N LYS A 342 -25.36 5.55 8.80
CA LYS A 342 -25.99 5.96 7.54
C LYS A 342 -26.32 7.46 7.51
N LYS A 343 -26.27 8.06 6.32
CA LYS A 343 -26.50 9.48 6.01
C LYS A 343 -27.80 10.05 6.59
N VAL A 344 -28.90 9.28 6.54
CA VAL A 344 -30.22 9.72 7.03
C VAL A 344 -30.16 10.01 8.55
N ASP A 345 -29.58 9.09 9.32
CA ASP A 345 -29.50 9.22 10.78
C ASP A 345 -28.50 10.31 11.17
N LEU A 346 -27.39 10.44 10.44
CA LEU A 346 -26.44 11.53 10.60
C LEU A 346 -27.10 12.91 10.38
N LEU A 347 -27.89 13.08 9.31
CA LEU A 347 -28.63 14.32 9.08
C LEU A 347 -29.68 14.58 10.18
N ALA A 348 -30.36 13.55 10.67
CA ALA A 348 -31.30 13.68 11.78
C ALA A 348 -30.61 14.12 13.08
N VAL A 349 -29.44 13.55 13.40
CA VAL A 349 -28.61 13.97 14.55
C VAL A 349 -28.12 15.41 14.38
N TYR A 350 -27.63 15.79 13.18
CA TYR A 350 -27.22 17.17 12.92
C TYR A 350 -28.36 18.16 13.22
N ASN A 351 -29.59 17.86 12.82
CA ASN A 351 -30.75 18.72 13.08
C ASN A 351 -31.08 18.84 14.58
N GLN A 352 -30.92 17.76 15.37
CA GLN A 352 -31.12 17.79 16.83
C GLN A 352 -29.99 18.54 17.55
N VAL A 353 -28.75 18.36 17.12
CA VAL A 353 -27.60 19.11 17.64
C VAL A 353 -27.70 20.60 17.27
N LYS A 354 -28.17 20.92 16.04
CA LYS A 354 -28.46 22.27 15.57
C LYS A 354 -29.60 22.94 16.32
N SER A 355 -30.62 22.20 16.77
CA SER A 355 -31.65 22.80 17.66
C SER A 355 -31.05 23.11 19.04
N GLY A 356 -30.22 22.20 19.56
CA GLY A 356 -29.58 22.28 20.89
C GLY A 356 -30.33 21.51 21.97
N VAL A 357 -31.39 20.78 21.61
CA VAL A 357 -32.24 20.07 22.57
C VAL A 357 -31.45 18.95 23.28
N GLY A 358 -31.31 19.08 24.60
CA GLY A 358 -30.59 18.12 25.44
C GLY A 358 -29.06 18.31 25.50
N PHE A 359 -28.56 19.51 25.20
CA PHE A 359 -27.17 19.92 25.41
C PHE A 359 -27.10 21.23 26.21
N GLY A 360 -26.10 21.36 27.10
CA GLY A 360 -25.85 22.61 27.83
C GLY A 360 -25.24 23.70 26.95
N ASP A 361 -24.24 23.33 26.14
CA ASP A 361 -23.66 24.19 25.10
C ASP A 361 -23.95 23.60 23.70
N LYS A 362 -24.76 24.36 22.94
CA LYS A 362 -25.16 24.07 21.57
C LYS A 362 -24.03 24.21 20.54
N GLN A 363 -23.12 25.16 20.74
CA GLN A 363 -22.00 25.41 19.82
C GLN A 363 -20.91 24.35 19.97
N VAL A 364 -20.58 23.97 21.21
CA VAL A 364 -19.69 22.84 21.51
C VAL A 364 -20.28 21.55 20.95
N ALA A 365 -21.57 21.27 21.19
CA ALA A 365 -22.22 20.09 20.62
C ALA A 365 -22.19 20.07 19.06
N LYS A 366 -22.50 21.20 18.39
CA LYS A 366 -22.41 21.31 16.92
C LYS A 366 -20.99 21.05 16.43
N LYS A 367 -19.99 21.67 17.06
CA LYS A 367 -18.58 21.52 16.68
C LYS A 367 -18.10 20.09 16.89
N THR A 368 -18.32 19.49 18.06
CA THR A 368 -17.96 18.10 18.36
C THR A 368 -18.57 17.11 17.35
N TYR A 369 -19.82 17.32 16.95
CA TYR A 369 -20.47 16.52 15.90
C TYR A 369 -19.78 16.71 14.52
N LEU A 370 -19.51 17.94 14.10
CA LEU A 370 -18.88 18.22 12.80
C LEU A 370 -17.42 17.73 12.73
N ASP A 371 -16.65 17.90 13.80
CA ASP A 371 -15.27 17.41 13.89
C ASP A 371 -15.24 15.87 13.81
N ALA A 372 -16.18 15.17 14.47
CA ALA A 372 -16.34 13.72 14.35
C ALA A 372 -16.80 13.27 12.95
N LEU A 373 -17.72 14.01 12.31
CA LEU A 373 -18.22 13.74 10.96
C LEU A 373 -17.08 13.79 9.91
N LEU A 374 -16.20 14.79 10.02
CA LEU A 374 -15.03 14.94 9.15
C LEU A 374 -13.95 13.89 9.47
N ALA A 375 -13.68 13.61 10.75
CA ALA A 375 -12.71 12.60 11.17
C ALA A 375 -13.16 11.14 10.85
N ALA A 376 -14.46 10.90 10.73
CA ALA A 376 -14.99 9.59 10.34
C ALA A 376 -14.59 9.20 8.91
N GLY A 377 -14.63 10.14 7.95
CA GLY A 377 -14.06 9.98 6.61
C GLY A 377 -14.52 8.72 5.85
N ASN A 378 -15.83 8.59 5.63
CA ASN A 378 -16.44 7.58 4.75
C ASN A 378 -17.40 8.26 3.73
N GLY A 379 -18.03 7.49 2.83
CA GLY A 379 -18.97 8.04 1.85
C GLY A 379 -20.20 8.72 2.46
N GLU A 380 -20.84 8.06 3.43
CA GLU A 380 -22.02 8.58 4.14
C GLU A 380 -21.75 9.94 4.80
N THR A 381 -20.64 10.07 5.52
CA THR A 381 -20.28 11.31 6.25
C THR A 381 -19.85 12.43 5.31
N ILE A 382 -19.21 12.08 4.19
CA ILE A 382 -18.91 13.00 3.09
C ILE A 382 -20.20 13.55 2.46
N GLU A 383 -21.19 12.69 2.18
CA GLU A 383 -22.47 13.14 1.62
C GLU A 383 -23.27 14.02 2.58
N VAL A 384 -23.24 13.75 3.89
CA VAL A 384 -23.82 14.63 4.91
C VAL A 384 -23.16 16.00 4.83
N ALA A 385 -21.83 16.09 4.90
CA ALA A 385 -21.11 17.37 4.89
C ALA A 385 -21.30 18.16 3.57
N ILE A 386 -21.39 17.47 2.42
CA ILE A 386 -21.76 18.09 1.13
C ILE A 386 -23.21 18.63 1.16
N THR A 387 -24.13 17.93 1.82
CA THR A 387 -25.52 18.39 2.00
C THR A 387 -25.57 19.66 2.86
N LEU A 388 -24.79 19.71 3.95
CA LEU A 388 -24.68 20.89 4.80
C LEU A 388 -24.07 22.10 4.05
N LEU A 389 -23.03 21.89 3.24
CA LEU A 389 -22.48 22.94 2.36
C LEU A 389 -23.55 23.50 1.40
N LYS A 390 -24.25 22.62 0.67
CA LYS A 390 -25.26 23.01 -0.32
C LYS A 390 -26.44 23.78 0.28
N ASN A 391 -26.83 23.41 1.50
CA ASN A 391 -27.96 24.04 2.20
C ASN A 391 -27.56 25.31 2.98
N ASN A 392 -26.30 25.77 2.88
CA ASN A 392 -25.74 26.88 3.66
C ASN A 392 -25.88 26.72 5.19
N GLU A 393 -25.80 25.48 5.68
CA GLU A 393 -25.90 25.12 7.12
C GLU A 393 -24.65 25.47 7.95
N LEU A 394 -23.61 25.98 7.28
CA LEU A 394 -22.26 26.13 7.80
C LEU A 394 -21.80 27.58 7.71
N ASN A 395 -21.13 28.08 8.74
CA ASN A 395 -20.43 29.37 8.73
C ASN A 395 -19.13 29.30 7.88
N GLU A 396 -18.47 30.43 7.61
CA GLU A 396 -17.30 30.45 6.72
C GLU A 396 -16.08 29.63 7.20
N ILE A 397 -15.91 29.46 8.52
CA ILE A 397 -14.85 28.62 9.09
C ILE A 397 -15.23 27.15 8.94
N GLU A 398 -16.47 26.79 9.28
CA GLU A 398 -17.01 25.43 9.07
C GLU A 398 -16.97 25.04 7.58
N LYS A 399 -17.36 25.94 6.66
CA LYS A 399 -17.23 25.76 5.21
C LYS A 399 -15.79 25.43 4.84
N LYS A 400 -14.80 26.22 5.28
CA LYS A 400 -13.37 25.98 4.98
C LYS A 400 -12.85 24.67 5.56
N LEU A 401 -13.18 24.34 6.82
CA LEU A 401 -12.84 23.05 7.43
C LEU A 401 -13.44 21.88 6.64
N VAL A 402 -14.68 22.03 6.19
CA VAL A 402 -15.35 21.06 5.33
C VAL A 402 -14.71 21.01 3.94
N TYR A 403 -14.31 22.11 3.29
CA TYR A 403 -13.57 22.07 2.01
C TYR A 403 -12.18 21.42 2.10
N ILE A 404 -11.49 21.53 3.24
CA ILE A 404 -10.16 20.95 3.48
C ILE A 404 -10.27 19.47 3.87
N GLY A 405 -11.21 19.12 4.74
CA GLY A 405 -11.45 17.75 5.21
C GLY A 405 -12.24 16.89 4.21
N LEU A 406 -13.12 17.51 3.40
CA LEU A 406 -13.85 16.79 2.36
C LEU A 406 -12.94 16.31 1.26
N SER A 407 -13.35 15.14 0.80
CA SER A 407 -12.70 14.43 -0.28
C SER A 407 -13.79 13.96 -1.27
N LEU A 408 -14.63 14.86 -1.81
CA LEU A 408 -15.37 14.64 -3.09
C LEU A 408 -16.17 15.84 -3.65
N ALA A 409 -16.44 15.75 -4.95
CA ALA A 409 -17.66 16.17 -5.66
C ALA A 409 -18.10 17.66 -5.69
N LEU A 410 -17.26 18.63 -5.36
CA LEU A 410 -17.65 20.06 -5.41
C LEU A 410 -17.35 20.78 -6.75
N LEU A 411 -16.59 20.16 -7.69
CA LEU A 411 -16.31 20.69 -9.05
C LEU A 411 -17.55 20.82 -9.98
N GLY A 412 -18.77 20.86 -9.45
CA GLY A 412 -19.97 21.28 -10.18
C GLY A 412 -20.30 22.77 -10.01
N GLN A 413 -19.73 23.41 -8.99
CA GLN A 413 -20.02 24.81 -8.65
C GLN A 413 -19.01 25.77 -9.31
N ARG A 414 -19.49 26.93 -9.78
CA ARG A 414 -18.64 28.05 -10.20
C ARG A 414 -18.14 28.79 -8.95
N GLY A 415 -16.94 29.36 -9.00
CA GLY A 415 -16.39 30.16 -7.90
C GLY A 415 -16.01 29.35 -6.65
N LEU A 416 -15.48 28.14 -6.81
CA LEU A 416 -14.96 27.37 -5.66
C LEU A 416 -13.81 28.10 -4.96
N PRO A 417 -13.76 28.09 -3.62
CA PRO A 417 -12.63 28.62 -2.87
C PRO A 417 -11.38 27.77 -3.13
N TYR A 418 -10.21 28.40 -3.04
CA TYR A 418 -8.91 27.81 -3.36
C TYR A 418 -8.63 26.50 -2.59
N GLU A 419 -9.08 26.42 -1.34
CA GLU A 419 -8.95 25.26 -0.46
C GLU A 419 -9.66 24.00 -1.02
N ALA A 420 -10.75 24.17 -1.77
CA ALA A 420 -11.52 23.05 -2.32
C ALA A 420 -10.70 22.20 -3.31
N TYR A 421 -9.85 22.83 -4.13
CA TYR A 421 -8.97 22.11 -5.07
C TYR A 421 -7.98 21.19 -4.33
N LEU A 422 -7.54 21.56 -3.14
CA LEU A 422 -6.62 20.76 -2.33
C LEU A 422 -7.30 19.52 -1.75
N GLY A 423 -8.52 19.66 -1.20
CA GLY A 423 -9.31 18.55 -0.66
C GLY A 423 -9.78 17.57 -1.76
N ILE A 424 -10.23 18.11 -2.89
CA ILE A 424 -10.61 17.33 -4.08
C ILE A 424 -9.40 16.59 -4.69
N GLY A 425 -8.20 17.18 -4.64
CA GLY A 425 -6.97 16.49 -4.96
C GLY A 425 -6.61 15.38 -3.97
N ASN A 426 -6.72 15.66 -2.67
CA ASN A 426 -6.34 14.74 -1.60
C ASN A 426 -7.28 13.51 -1.50
N LEU A 427 -8.57 13.66 -1.84
CA LEU A 427 -9.42 12.52 -2.23
C LEU A 427 -8.70 11.62 -3.21
N ALA A 428 -8.31 12.22 -4.33
CA ALA A 428 -8.04 11.47 -5.54
C ALA A 428 -6.76 10.66 -5.32
N GLY A 429 -5.77 11.23 -4.65
CA GLY A 429 -4.61 10.50 -4.12
C GLY A 429 -4.97 9.40 -3.13
N ARG A 430 -5.91 9.63 -2.19
CA ARG A 430 -6.38 8.58 -1.28
C ARG A 430 -7.04 7.43 -2.03
N TYR A 431 -7.94 7.70 -2.97
CA TYR A 431 -8.59 6.69 -3.81
C TYR A 431 -7.56 5.95 -4.69
N CYS A 432 -6.71 6.66 -5.43
CA CYS A 432 -5.65 6.07 -6.27
C CYS A 432 -4.58 5.31 -5.47
N SER A 433 -4.46 5.54 -4.15
CA SER A 433 -3.57 4.78 -3.26
C SER A 433 -4.16 3.47 -2.73
N GLN A 434 -5.46 3.23 -2.94
CA GLN A 434 -6.21 2.06 -2.46
C GLN A 434 -6.87 1.27 -3.59
N HIS A 435 -7.15 1.93 -4.72
CA HIS A 435 -7.87 1.41 -5.89
C HIS A 435 -7.15 1.83 -7.16
N SER A 436 -7.30 1.06 -8.25
CA SER A 436 -6.79 1.51 -9.56
C SER A 436 -7.55 2.76 -10.01
N CYS A 437 -6.81 3.81 -10.36
CA CYS A 437 -7.36 5.01 -11.00
C CYS A 437 -7.44 4.92 -12.53
N GLN A 438 -6.96 3.82 -13.12
CA GLN A 438 -7.10 3.58 -14.56
C GLN A 438 -8.52 3.10 -14.86
N ASN A 439 -9.11 3.60 -15.96
CA ASN A 439 -10.43 3.20 -16.47
C ASN A 439 -11.61 3.41 -15.48
N VAL A 440 -11.44 4.23 -14.43
CA VAL A 440 -12.52 4.60 -13.51
C VAL A 440 -13.20 5.88 -13.98
N ASP A 441 -14.45 5.73 -14.41
CA ASP A 441 -15.34 6.79 -14.91
C ASP A 441 -15.38 8.08 -14.07
N ALA A 442 -15.45 7.93 -12.74
CA ALA A 442 -15.44 9.07 -11.82
C ALA A 442 -14.11 9.82 -11.82
N VAL A 443 -12.99 9.09 -11.90
CA VAL A 443 -11.61 9.61 -11.98
C VAL A 443 -11.36 10.27 -13.33
N ASN A 444 -11.89 9.69 -14.41
CA ASN A 444 -11.84 10.26 -15.76
C ASN A 444 -12.63 11.58 -15.85
N ARG A 445 -13.86 11.63 -15.33
CA ARG A 445 -14.65 12.86 -15.26
C ARG A 445 -13.99 13.94 -14.38
N LEU A 446 -13.38 13.53 -13.26
CA LEU A 446 -12.60 14.43 -12.38
C LEU A 446 -11.38 15.01 -13.10
N THR A 447 -10.61 14.15 -13.77
CA THR A 447 -9.48 14.50 -14.65
C THR A 447 -9.85 15.52 -15.72
N GLN A 448 -10.96 15.31 -16.44
CA GLN A 448 -11.38 16.24 -17.49
C GLN A 448 -11.79 17.61 -16.93
N LYS A 449 -12.39 17.67 -15.74
CA LYS A 449 -12.67 18.96 -15.07
C LYS A 449 -11.40 19.70 -14.67
N PHE A 450 -10.38 19.00 -14.17
CA PHE A 450 -9.06 19.61 -13.92
C PHE A 450 -8.43 20.17 -15.21
N ILE A 451 -8.52 19.44 -16.33
CA ILE A 451 -8.02 19.90 -17.64
C ILE A 451 -8.77 21.15 -18.12
N GLN A 452 -10.10 21.19 -17.98
CA GLN A 452 -10.93 22.36 -18.32
C GLN A 452 -10.55 23.59 -17.46
N LEU A 453 -10.36 23.38 -16.15
CA LEU A 453 -10.00 24.44 -15.20
C LEU A 453 -8.57 24.97 -15.36
N LEU A 454 -7.65 24.19 -15.93
CA LEU A 454 -6.31 24.68 -16.34
C LEU A 454 -6.34 25.54 -17.61
N SER A 455 -7.43 25.54 -18.38
CA SER A 455 -7.56 26.29 -19.64
C SER A 455 -6.36 26.07 -20.58
N ASP A 456 -5.76 27.12 -21.14
CA ASP A 456 -4.52 27.08 -21.92
C ASP A 456 -3.24 27.13 -21.06
N GLY A 457 -3.37 27.24 -19.74
CA GLY A 457 -2.28 27.34 -18.78
C GLY A 457 -1.75 28.75 -18.52
N LYS A 458 -2.39 29.80 -19.06
CA LYS A 458 -2.03 31.20 -18.80
C LYS A 458 -3.00 31.86 -17.82
N ALA A 459 -2.56 32.96 -17.22
CA ALA A 459 -3.37 33.81 -16.36
C ALA A 459 -3.33 35.26 -16.87
N ALA A 460 -4.49 35.90 -16.94
CA ALA A 460 -4.63 37.33 -17.24
C ALA A 460 -4.34 38.20 -16.01
N ASP A 461 -4.64 37.71 -14.80
CA ASP A 461 -4.39 38.42 -13.54
C ASP A 461 -3.81 37.51 -12.43
N ARG A 462 -3.52 38.11 -11.28
CA ARG A 462 -2.93 37.43 -10.12
C ARG A 462 -3.91 36.48 -9.40
N ASN A 463 -5.21 36.67 -9.55
CA ASN A 463 -6.24 35.79 -8.98
C ASN A 463 -6.35 34.51 -9.82
N GLU A 464 -6.35 34.63 -11.14
CA GLU A 464 -6.29 33.49 -12.06
C GLU A 464 -4.95 32.74 -11.90
N GLU A 465 -3.81 33.45 -11.76
CA GLU A 465 -2.52 32.82 -11.46
C GLU A 465 -2.58 32.00 -10.15
N ASN A 466 -3.18 32.58 -9.09
CA ASN A 466 -3.42 31.86 -7.84
C ASN A 466 -4.33 30.64 -8.08
N GLN A 467 -5.44 30.79 -8.79
CA GLN A 467 -6.38 29.70 -9.06
C GLN A 467 -5.70 28.54 -9.77
N ILE A 468 -4.93 28.79 -10.83
CA ILE A 468 -4.18 27.76 -11.56
C ILE A 468 -3.15 27.08 -10.64
N ILE A 469 -2.46 27.84 -9.76
CA ILE A 469 -1.53 27.25 -8.78
C ILE A 469 -2.26 26.33 -7.78
N TYR A 470 -3.46 26.68 -7.31
CA TYR A 470 -4.25 25.79 -6.44
C TYR A 470 -4.80 24.56 -7.18
N ILE A 471 -5.15 24.69 -8.46
CA ILE A 471 -5.53 23.57 -9.34
C ILE A 471 -4.33 22.62 -9.53
N LEU A 472 -3.14 23.14 -9.80
CA LEU A 472 -1.89 22.38 -9.92
C LEU A 472 -1.50 21.66 -8.61
N LYS A 473 -1.76 22.28 -7.46
CA LYS A 473 -1.58 21.64 -6.14
C LYS A 473 -2.64 20.58 -5.83
N GLY A 474 -3.88 20.76 -6.31
CA GLY A 474 -4.90 19.71 -6.32
C GLY A 474 -4.45 18.50 -7.15
N LEU A 475 -3.91 18.73 -8.34
CA LEU A 475 -3.29 17.68 -9.18
C LEU A 475 -2.06 17.04 -8.52
N ALA A 476 -1.25 17.79 -7.78
CA ALA A 476 -0.13 17.24 -7.00
C ALA A 476 -0.63 16.26 -5.91
N ASN A 477 -1.73 16.61 -5.24
CA ASN A 477 -2.38 15.73 -4.25
C ASN A 477 -3.07 14.50 -4.88
N PHE A 478 -3.40 14.52 -6.18
CA PHE A 478 -4.08 13.43 -6.91
C PHE A 478 -3.21 12.16 -6.99
N ARG A 479 -1.88 12.27 -6.99
CA ARG A 479 -0.93 11.12 -7.10
C ARG A 479 -1.18 10.20 -8.31
N TYR A 480 -1.85 10.71 -9.33
CA TYR A 480 -2.14 10.04 -10.60
C TYR A 480 -2.35 11.11 -11.67
N LEU A 481 -1.58 11.03 -12.75
CA LEU A 481 -1.63 11.98 -13.86
C LEU A 481 -1.90 11.25 -15.18
N SER A 482 -3.09 11.46 -15.76
CA SER A 482 -3.43 10.97 -17.09
C SER A 482 -2.61 11.68 -18.17
N ASP A 483 -2.43 11.06 -19.35
CA ASP A 483 -1.63 11.65 -20.44
C ASP A 483 -2.10 13.05 -20.88
N ALA A 484 -3.39 13.33 -20.80
CA ALA A 484 -3.94 14.66 -21.09
C ALA A 484 -3.60 15.70 -20.01
N ILE A 485 -3.52 15.32 -18.73
CA ILE A 485 -3.00 16.20 -17.67
C ILE A 485 -1.49 16.40 -17.86
N LEU A 486 -0.74 15.32 -18.14
CA LEU A 486 0.71 15.36 -18.35
C LEU A 486 1.09 16.38 -19.44
N GLN A 487 0.41 16.36 -20.59
CA GLN A 487 0.63 17.33 -21.67
C GLN A 487 0.41 18.78 -21.20
N LYS A 488 -0.67 19.05 -20.46
CA LYS A 488 -0.96 20.40 -19.93
C LYS A 488 0.09 20.91 -18.94
N ILE A 489 0.48 20.10 -17.95
CA ILE A 489 1.47 20.54 -16.95
C ILE A 489 2.89 20.61 -17.53
N ILE A 490 3.21 19.81 -18.55
CA ILE A 490 4.46 19.91 -19.30
C ILE A 490 4.53 21.25 -20.06
N ALA A 491 3.46 21.64 -20.75
CA ALA A 491 3.41 22.92 -21.47
C ALA A 491 3.62 24.12 -20.51
N ILE A 492 2.95 24.12 -19.35
CA ILE A 492 3.09 25.20 -18.34
C ILE A 492 4.53 25.26 -17.78
N ALA A 493 5.16 24.12 -17.50
CA ALA A 493 6.54 24.10 -17.00
C ALA A 493 7.56 24.56 -18.05
N GLN A 494 7.34 24.24 -19.33
CA GLN A 494 8.27 24.55 -20.42
C GLN A 494 8.13 25.96 -20.99
N ASP A 495 6.96 26.61 -20.90
CA ASP A 495 6.77 27.96 -21.43
C ASP A 495 7.66 28.98 -20.70
N LYS A 496 8.70 29.48 -21.38
CA LYS A 496 9.62 30.50 -20.84
C LYS A 496 8.96 31.87 -20.66
N LYS A 497 7.74 32.09 -21.17
CA LYS A 497 6.95 33.32 -20.98
C LYS A 497 6.04 33.28 -19.76
N ALA A 498 5.75 32.09 -19.21
CA ALA A 498 4.92 31.96 -18.02
C ALA A 498 5.67 32.43 -16.75
N PRO A 499 4.99 33.01 -15.74
CA PRO A 499 5.64 33.43 -14.49
C PRO A 499 6.35 32.27 -13.78
N ASN A 500 7.58 32.48 -13.30
CA ASN A 500 8.38 31.42 -12.65
C ASN A 500 7.63 30.71 -11.50
N ARG A 501 6.79 31.44 -10.75
CA ARG A 501 5.92 30.89 -9.69
C ARG A 501 4.93 29.83 -10.20
N LEU A 502 4.33 30.07 -11.37
CA LEU A 502 3.41 29.14 -12.04
C LEU A 502 4.17 27.93 -12.63
N ARG A 503 5.32 28.18 -13.26
CA ARG A 503 6.23 27.12 -13.79
C ARG A 503 6.75 26.21 -12.68
N ALA A 504 7.11 26.80 -11.53
CA ALA A 504 7.52 26.09 -10.33
C ALA A 504 6.40 25.22 -9.75
N ALA A 505 5.17 25.73 -9.70
CA ALA A 505 4.00 24.93 -9.26
C ALA A 505 3.72 23.74 -10.20
N ALA A 506 3.85 23.93 -11.52
CA ALA A 506 3.70 22.83 -12.47
C ALA A 506 4.78 21.75 -12.30
N LEU A 507 6.02 22.13 -11.99
CA LEU A 507 7.11 21.20 -11.64
C LEU A 507 6.92 20.52 -10.28
N GLU A 508 6.22 21.13 -9.32
CA GLU A 508 5.78 20.46 -8.09
C GLU A 508 4.72 19.39 -8.38
N THR A 509 3.79 19.63 -9.31
CA THR A 509 2.80 18.63 -9.74
C THR A 509 3.44 17.36 -10.30
N TYR A 510 4.66 17.41 -10.86
CA TYR A 510 5.35 16.22 -11.37
C TYR A 510 5.61 15.17 -10.27
N LEU A 511 5.69 15.60 -9.00
CA LEU A 511 5.91 14.73 -7.84
C LEU A 511 4.72 13.81 -7.53
N ALA A 512 3.57 14.02 -8.18
CA ALA A 512 2.42 13.11 -8.11
C ALA A 512 2.66 11.80 -8.88
N ASP A 513 3.47 11.80 -9.95
CA ASP A 513 3.65 10.66 -10.86
C ASP A 513 5.11 10.59 -11.40
N PRO A 514 6.13 10.72 -10.52
CA PRO A 514 7.49 11.13 -10.89
C PRO A 514 8.26 10.11 -11.74
N CYS A 515 7.76 8.88 -11.84
CA CYS A 515 8.40 7.80 -12.59
C CYS A 515 8.05 7.79 -14.08
N LYS A 516 7.14 8.66 -14.56
CA LYS A 516 6.77 8.73 -15.98
C LYS A 516 7.81 9.46 -16.82
N ASP A 517 8.28 8.83 -17.89
CA ASP A 517 9.39 9.35 -18.69
C ASP A 517 9.11 10.70 -19.35
N LYS A 518 7.86 10.98 -19.75
CA LYS A 518 7.45 12.31 -20.26
C LYS A 518 7.75 13.43 -19.26
N LEU A 519 7.58 13.18 -17.96
CA LEU A 519 7.89 14.13 -16.88
C LEU A 519 9.39 14.19 -16.61
N ARG A 520 10.06 13.02 -16.54
CA ARG A 520 11.51 12.95 -16.32
C ARG A 520 12.27 13.70 -17.41
N ASP A 521 11.90 13.51 -18.68
CA ASP A 521 12.55 14.15 -19.82
C ASP A 521 12.26 15.65 -19.89
N SER A 522 11.01 16.07 -19.64
CA SER A 522 10.66 17.50 -19.52
C SER A 522 11.48 18.20 -18.43
N ALA A 523 11.60 17.57 -17.26
CA ALA A 523 12.36 18.14 -16.15
C ALA A 523 13.89 18.07 -16.37
N LEU A 524 14.42 17.05 -17.04
CA LEU A 524 15.83 17.01 -17.45
C LEU A 524 16.17 18.15 -18.42
N ASN A 525 15.32 18.41 -19.42
CA ASN A 525 15.53 19.51 -20.37
C ASN A 525 15.58 20.88 -19.66
N ILE A 526 14.64 21.13 -18.74
CA ILE A 526 14.58 22.37 -17.94
C ILE A 526 15.78 22.49 -16.99
N LEU A 527 16.25 21.38 -16.40
CA LEU A 527 17.40 21.35 -15.50
C LEU A 527 18.73 21.63 -16.23
N GLN A 528 18.88 21.10 -17.44
CA GLN A 528 20.08 21.24 -18.26
C GLN A 528 20.22 22.63 -18.89
N ASP A 529 19.12 23.30 -19.22
CA ASP A 529 19.12 24.67 -19.73
C ASP A 529 19.57 25.66 -18.63
N ILE A 530 20.82 26.12 -18.73
CA ILE A 530 21.43 27.06 -17.78
C ILE A 530 20.84 28.48 -17.82
N GLN A 531 20.05 28.81 -18.85
CA GLN A 531 19.37 30.11 -18.99
C GLN A 531 18.02 30.13 -18.27
N GLN A 532 17.59 29.01 -17.69
CA GLN A 532 16.39 28.95 -16.84
C GLN A 532 16.67 29.54 -15.46
N ASP A 533 15.63 30.14 -14.87
CA ASP A 533 15.67 30.65 -13.50
C ASP A 533 16.09 29.58 -12.48
N SER A 534 16.79 30.03 -11.43
CA SER A 534 17.38 29.15 -10.43
C SER A 534 16.34 28.37 -9.61
N GLU A 535 15.16 28.92 -9.32
CA GLU A 535 14.08 28.18 -8.66
C GLU A 535 13.54 27.12 -9.63
N VAL A 536 13.23 27.49 -10.86
CA VAL A 536 12.70 26.57 -11.89
C VAL A 536 13.65 25.38 -12.11
N ARG A 537 14.97 25.62 -12.21
CA ARG A 537 15.99 24.56 -12.30
C ARG A 537 16.05 23.70 -11.04
N ILE A 538 15.87 24.27 -9.85
CA ILE A 538 15.84 23.53 -8.58
C ILE A 538 14.58 22.65 -8.48
N LYS A 539 13.40 23.13 -8.89
CA LYS A 539 12.15 22.33 -8.91
C LYS A 539 12.26 21.18 -9.90
N ALA A 540 12.82 21.44 -11.09
CA ALA A 540 13.10 20.41 -12.09
C ALA A 540 14.09 19.34 -11.57
N TYR A 541 15.14 19.74 -10.83
CA TYR A 541 16.02 18.79 -10.13
C TYR A 541 15.28 17.92 -9.11
N LEU A 542 14.36 18.50 -8.33
CA LEU A 542 13.58 17.74 -7.34
C LEU A 542 12.65 16.72 -8.02
N ALA A 543 12.00 17.10 -9.14
CA ALA A 543 11.16 16.19 -9.91
C ALA A 543 11.93 14.96 -10.42
N VAL A 544 13.11 15.14 -11.03
CA VAL A 544 13.91 13.99 -11.51
C VAL A 544 14.57 13.18 -10.39
N ALA A 545 14.89 13.82 -9.26
CA ALA A 545 15.49 13.14 -8.11
C ALA A 545 14.50 12.27 -7.32
N GLN A 546 13.19 12.45 -7.51
CA GLN A 546 12.16 11.67 -6.81
C GLN A 546 12.00 10.24 -7.35
N CYS A 547 12.23 10.01 -8.65
CA CYS A 547 12.24 8.66 -9.26
C CYS A 547 13.39 8.50 -10.27
N PRO A 548 14.64 8.47 -9.77
CA PRO A 548 15.84 8.48 -10.62
C PRO A 548 16.02 7.16 -11.39
N ASN A 549 16.65 7.27 -12.56
CA ASN A 549 17.12 6.14 -13.36
C ASN A 549 18.54 6.44 -13.90
N ALA A 550 19.12 5.54 -14.69
CA ALA A 550 20.46 5.73 -15.25
C ALA A 550 20.60 7.01 -16.12
N LYS A 551 19.56 7.35 -16.90
CA LYS A 551 19.50 8.58 -17.71
C LYS A 551 19.59 9.83 -16.83
N VAL A 552 18.80 9.89 -15.75
CA VAL A 552 18.85 10.97 -14.76
C VAL A 552 20.21 11.03 -14.06
N GLY A 553 20.77 9.89 -13.64
CA GLY A 553 22.08 9.84 -12.98
C GLY A 553 23.20 10.42 -13.86
N ASN A 554 23.27 9.99 -15.11
CA ASN A 554 24.25 10.48 -16.08
C ASN A 554 24.07 11.97 -16.39
N ALA A 555 22.82 12.42 -16.59
CA ALA A 555 22.51 13.82 -16.85
C ALA A 555 22.88 14.74 -15.67
N VAL A 556 22.60 14.31 -14.43
CA VAL A 556 22.97 15.07 -13.22
C VAL A 556 24.49 15.10 -13.01
N LYS A 557 25.21 14.00 -13.27
CA LYS A 557 26.67 13.97 -13.23
C LYS A 557 27.29 14.98 -14.21
N ALA A 558 26.92 14.89 -15.50
CA ALA A 558 27.44 15.78 -16.54
C ALA A 558 27.11 17.26 -16.28
N LEU A 559 26.00 17.53 -15.61
CA LEU A 559 25.64 18.89 -15.18
C LEU A 559 26.51 19.38 -14.02
N LEU A 560 26.76 18.56 -12.99
CA LEU A 560 27.61 18.93 -11.85
C LEU A 560 29.06 19.23 -12.25
N GLU A 561 29.56 18.55 -13.28
CA GLU A 561 30.88 18.78 -13.90
C GLU A 561 30.96 20.13 -14.63
N LYS A 562 29.84 20.64 -15.16
CA LYS A 562 29.78 21.85 -16.01
C LYS A 562 29.10 23.06 -15.37
N GLU A 563 28.54 22.92 -14.16
CA GLU A 563 27.71 23.97 -13.55
C GLU A 563 28.52 25.18 -13.02
N PRO A 564 28.19 26.41 -13.45
CA PRO A 564 28.86 27.65 -13.01
C PRO A 564 28.26 28.24 -11.71
N SER A 565 27.01 27.93 -11.33
CA SER A 565 26.33 28.59 -10.21
C SER A 565 26.69 28.00 -8.84
N TYR A 566 27.36 28.76 -7.97
CA TYR A 566 27.78 28.28 -6.63
C TYR A 566 26.61 27.79 -5.76
N GLN A 567 25.53 28.58 -5.61
CA GLN A 567 24.36 28.17 -4.81
C GLN A 567 23.71 26.89 -5.37
N GLY A 568 23.50 26.84 -6.69
CA GLY A 568 22.93 25.69 -7.38
C GLY A 568 23.80 24.44 -7.25
N LYS A 569 25.13 24.60 -7.30
CA LYS A 569 26.14 23.56 -7.14
C LYS A 569 26.15 23.04 -5.69
N HIS A 570 26.15 23.90 -4.67
CA HIS A 570 26.05 23.47 -3.27
C HIS A 570 24.76 22.70 -2.96
N LYS A 571 23.58 23.19 -3.40
CA LYS A 571 22.29 22.52 -3.12
C LYS A 571 22.19 21.16 -3.83
N ARG A 572 22.63 21.07 -5.09
CA ARG A 572 22.67 19.80 -5.85
C ARG A 572 23.73 18.83 -5.32
N ILE A 573 24.97 19.27 -5.05
CA ILE A 573 26.00 18.40 -4.46
C ILE A 573 25.60 17.90 -3.08
N ARG A 574 25.01 18.73 -2.21
CA ARG A 574 24.54 18.29 -0.88
C ARG A 574 23.45 17.22 -1.01
N ASN A 575 22.46 17.41 -1.89
CA ASN A 575 21.40 16.41 -2.04
C ASN A 575 21.89 15.16 -2.78
N PHE A 576 22.71 15.29 -3.81
CA PHE A 576 23.31 14.14 -4.52
C PHE A 576 24.24 13.34 -3.61
N ARG A 577 25.07 13.98 -2.77
CA ARG A 577 25.84 13.30 -1.72
C ARG A 577 24.93 12.61 -0.71
N ASN A 578 23.82 13.21 -0.28
CA ASN A 578 22.87 12.51 0.59
C ASN A 578 22.26 11.26 -0.10
N ILE A 579 21.96 11.33 -1.39
CA ILE A 579 21.45 10.23 -2.23
C ILE A 579 22.51 9.14 -2.53
N TYR A 580 23.81 9.44 -2.33
CA TYR A 580 24.94 8.51 -2.48
C TYR A 580 25.43 7.92 -1.15
N CYS A 581 25.43 8.73 -0.07
CA CYS A 581 25.83 8.32 1.28
C CYS A 581 24.74 7.48 1.96
N THR A 582 23.45 7.77 1.71
CA THR A 582 22.43 6.72 1.76
C THR A 582 22.58 5.88 0.49
N ARG A 583 22.52 4.55 0.57
CA ARG A 583 22.71 3.64 -0.59
C ARG A 583 21.47 3.64 -1.51
N ARG A 584 21.06 4.80 -2.04
CA ARG A 584 19.65 5.05 -2.40
C ARG A 584 19.22 4.89 -3.86
N ALA A 585 20.11 4.98 -4.85
CA ALA A 585 19.66 5.07 -6.26
C ALA A 585 20.51 4.34 -7.32
N PHE A 586 21.76 3.94 -7.04
CA PHE A 586 22.71 3.53 -8.08
C PHE A 586 23.44 2.21 -7.76
N ARG A 587 22.69 1.11 -7.71
CA ARG A 587 23.20 -0.23 -8.00
C ARG A 587 22.37 -0.82 -9.12
N GLN A 588 23.02 -1.26 -10.20
CA GLN A 588 22.42 -2.23 -11.12
C GLN A 588 22.41 -3.60 -10.41
N PRO A 589 21.43 -4.47 -10.69
CA PRO A 589 21.57 -5.89 -10.40
C PRO A 589 22.62 -6.49 -11.35
N ASN A 590 23.59 -7.18 -10.76
CA ASN A 590 24.30 -8.31 -11.37
C ASN A 590 23.79 -9.56 -10.64
#